data_AF-A0A9W4N6E5-F1
#
_entry.id   AF-A0A9W4N6E5-F1
#
_cell.length_a   1.000
_cell.length_b   1.000
_cell.length_c   1.000
_cell.angle_alpha   90.00
_cell.angle_beta   90.00
_cell.angle_gamma   90.00
#
_symmetry.space_group_name_H-M   'P 1'
#
loop_
_entity.id
_entity.type
_entity.pdbx_description
1 polymer ?
#
loop_
_entity_poly.entity_id
_entity_poly.type
_entity_poly.pdbx_seq_one_letter_code
_entity_poly.pdbx_strand_id
1 'polypeptide(L)'
;MTTPSNEDSGDGICQTVENIANNFISQHHDNSLSPLRLANISISEFSTELSNHLSVLNEGGSIAFGRGEDLTSKSLSKSLESLFSTATPPVREGPPLTWTKLVLVAGPQFEGLAHLKIGNSSVELSENDLQLLRSGRPRRFLFPWPDKDDCKKELQSNDTVLQELVDARKAIGEGVCLKD
;
A
#
# COMPACT_ATOMS: atom_id res chain seq x y z
N MET A 1 30.00 33.12 29.80
CA MET A 1 30.48 32.04 28.91
C MET A 1 29.27 31.20 28.57
N THR A 2 28.80 31.37 27.36
CA THR A 2 27.51 30.92 26.85
C THR A 2 27.70 29.62 26.07
N THR A 3 26.94 28.60 26.47
CA THR A 3 26.78 27.33 25.76
C THR A 3 26.00 27.56 24.45
N PRO A 4 26.43 27.03 23.30
CA PRO A 4 25.56 26.80 22.15
C PRO A 4 25.26 25.29 22.05
N SER A 5 24.04 24.84 22.31
CA SER A 5 22.82 24.90 21.49
C SER A 5 22.65 23.60 20.69
N ASN A 6 21.71 22.78 21.17
CA ASN A 6 21.19 21.59 20.52
C ASN A 6 20.72 21.95 19.10
N GLU A 7 21.36 21.36 18.09
CA GLU A 7 20.75 21.18 16.78
C GLU A 7 19.73 20.05 16.91
N ASP A 8 18.47 20.45 17.07
CA ASP A 8 17.30 19.62 16.86
C ASP A 8 17.28 19.27 15.36
N SER A 9 17.82 18.11 15.01
CA SER A 9 17.82 17.58 13.66
C SER A 9 16.38 17.25 13.27
N GLY A 10 15.71 18.20 12.63
CA GLY A 10 14.39 18.09 12.02
C GLY A 10 14.36 17.14 10.82
N ASP A 11 14.74 15.88 11.04
CA ASP A 11 14.76 14.82 10.03
C ASP A 11 13.78 13.66 10.37
N GLY A 12 12.83 13.94 11.27
CA GLY A 12 11.86 12.95 11.75
C GLY A 12 10.50 12.96 11.02
N ILE A 13 10.22 13.94 10.16
CA ILE A 13 8.86 14.17 9.63
C ILE A 13 8.76 13.94 8.11
N CYS A 14 9.87 13.96 7.36
CA CYS A 14 9.82 13.75 5.91
C CYS A 14 9.63 12.28 5.49
N GLN A 15 9.89 11.31 6.38
CA GLN A 15 9.65 9.88 6.11
C GLN A 15 8.17 9.48 6.29
N THR A 16 7.33 10.36 6.87
CA THR A 16 5.98 10.00 7.30
C THR A 16 4.95 10.08 6.18
N VAL A 17 5.17 10.91 5.15
CA VAL A 17 4.20 11.08 4.05
C VAL A 17 4.33 9.98 2.99
N GLU A 18 5.52 9.40 2.80
CA GLU A 18 5.73 8.28 1.87
C GLU A 18 5.15 6.94 2.38
N ASN A 19 4.80 6.85 3.67
CA ASN A 19 4.37 5.62 4.32
C ASN A 19 2.84 5.49 4.54
N ILE A 20 2.02 6.47 4.13
CA ILE A 20 0.57 6.49 4.49
C ILE A 20 -0.37 6.47 3.26
N ALA A 21 0.15 6.47 2.03
CA ALA A 21 -0.70 6.18 0.89
C ALA A 21 -0.91 4.67 0.81
N ASN A 22 -2.11 4.19 1.15
CA ASN A 22 -2.48 2.77 1.00
C ASN A 22 -1.99 2.27 -0.36
N ASN A 23 -1.38 1.10 -0.35
CA ASN A 23 -0.79 0.50 -1.52
C ASN A 23 -1.89 -0.11 -2.38
N PHE A 24 -2.48 0.71 -3.25
CA PHE A 24 -3.52 0.32 -4.22
C PHE A 24 -3.02 -0.62 -5.35
N ILE A 25 -1.74 -1.01 -5.30
CA ILE A 25 -1.05 -1.80 -6.34
C ILE A 25 -0.33 -3.01 -5.76
N SER A 26 -0.54 -3.31 -4.48
CA SER A 26 0.15 -4.35 -3.74
C SER A 26 0.16 -5.68 -4.51
N GLN A 27 1.36 -6.22 -4.73
CA GLN A 27 1.59 -7.57 -5.29
C GLN A 27 1.42 -8.67 -4.22
N HIS A 28 1.22 -8.32 -2.95
CA HIS A 28 1.31 -9.24 -1.82
C HIS A 28 -0.06 -9.73 -1.32
N HIS A 29 -1.17 -9.24 -1.87
CA HIS A 29 -2.50 -9.68 -1.45
C HIS A 29 -3.02 -10.78 -2.37
N ASP A 30 -2.36 -11.95 -2.32
CA ASP A 30 -2.97 -13.22 -2.78
C ASP A 30 -4.15 -13.63 -1.88
N ASN A 31 -4.24 -13.01 -0.69
CA ASN A 31 -5.34 -13.24 0.25
C ASN A 31 -6.49 -12.29 -0.09
N SER A 32 -7.51 -12.83 -0.76
CA SER A 32 -8.84 -12.23 -0.79
C SER A 32 -9.33 -12.04 0.64
N LEU A 33 -9.48 -10.80 1.09
CA LEU A 33 -10.06 -10.48 2.39
C LEU A 33 -11.54 -10.84 2.36
N SER A 34 -11.94 -11.70 3.29
CA SER A 34 -13.32 -12.10 3.47
C SER A 34 -14.03 -11.20 4.48
N PRO A 35 -15.33 -10.97 4.38
CA PRO A 35 -16.06 -10.26 5.43
C PRO A 35 -15.89 -10.93 6.80
N LEU A 36 -15.76 -10.13 7.87
CA LEU A 36 -15.60 -10.59 9.27
C LEU A 36 -16.93 -11.06 9.87
N ARG A 37 -17.70 -11.88 9.14
CA ARG A 37 -19.01 -12.37 9.57
C ARG A 37 -18.86 -13.49 10.58
N LEU A 38 -19.42 -13.34 11.78
CA LEU A 38 -19.46 -14.42 12.78
C LEU A 38 -20.50 -15.51 12.51
N ALA A 39 -21.51 -15.23 11.69
CA ALA A 39 -22.53 -16.22 11.39
C ALA A 39 -21.93 -17.38 10.58
N ASN A 40 -21.99 -18.59 11.14
CA ASN A 40 -21.55 -19.84 10.52
C ASN A 40 -20.04 -20.00 10.32
N ILE A 41 -19.20 -19.29 11.11
CA ILE A 41 -17.75 -19.52 11.12
C ILE A 41 -17.27 -19.94 12.51
N SER A 42 -16.21 -20.74 12.56
CA SER A 42 -15.50 -21.09 13.80
C SER A 42 -14.65 -19.92 14.31
N ILE A 43 -14.31 -19.95 15.61
CA ILE A 43 -13.41 -18.96 16.23
C ILE A 43 -12.03 -18.96 15.54
N SER A 44 -11.54 -20.13 15.13
CA SER A 44 -10.26 -20.25 14.39
C SER A 44 -10.31 -19.58 13.02
N GLU A 45 -11.42 -19.74 12.29
CA GLU A 45 -11.61 -19.07 11.00
C GLU A 45 -11.70 -17.55 11.18
N PHE A 46 -12.47 -17.09 12.18
CA PHE A 46 -12.56 -15.67 12.50
C PHE A 46 -11.20 -15.05 12.85
N SER A 47 -10.42 -15.73 13.70
CA SER A 47 -9.07 -15.31 14.08
C SER A 47 -8.12 -15.25 12.89
N THR A 48 -8.26 -16.20 11.95
CA THR A 48 -7.48 -16.22 10.70
C THR A 48 -7.83 -15.00 9.85
N GLU A 49 -9.12 -14.70 9.69
CA GLU A 49 -9.55 -13.57 8.87
C GLU A 49 -9.15 -12.20 9.47
N LEU A 50 -9.21 -12.06 10.79
CA LEU A 50 -8.67 -10.88 11.48
C LEU A 50 -7.17 -10.74 11.26
N SER A 51 -6.43 -11.85 11.31
CA SER A 51 -4.99 -11.85 11.06
C SER A 51 -4.67 -11.44 9.61
N ASN A 52 -5.48 -11.87 8.65
CA ASN A 52 -5.36 -11.47 7.25
C ASN A 52 -5.57 -9.95 7.09
N HIS A 53 -6.65 -9.39 7.67
CA HIS A 53 -6.90 -7.95 7.65
C HIS A 53 -5.75 -7.16 8.28
N LEU A 54 -5.23 -7.63 9.42
CA LEU A 54 -4.12 -6.98 10.11
C LEU A 54 -2.83 -7.05 9.28
N SER A 55 -2.55 -8.16 8.59
CA SER A 55 -1.39 -8.28 7.69
C SER A 55 -1.47 -7.26 6.56
N VAL A 56 -2.63 -7.14 5.91
CA VAL A 56 -2.86 -6.14 4.84
C VAL A 56 -2.56 -4.74 5.36
N LEU A 57 -3.08 -4.37 6.53
CA LEU A 57 -2.83 -3.04 7.11
C LEU A 57 -1.37 -2.81 7.51
N ASN A 58 -0.70 -3.80 8.09
CA ASN A 58 0.71 -3.69 8.48
C ASN A 58 1.65 -3.53 7.28
N GLU A 59 1.27 -4.05 6.12
CA GLU A 59 1.98 -3.88 4.87
C GLU A 59 1.63 -2.55 4.15
N GLY A 60 0.76 -1.74 4.75
CA GLY A 60 0.23 -0.52 4.15
C GLY A 60 -0.69 -0.80 2.96
N GLY A 61 -1.29 -1.98 2.89
CA GLY A 61 -2.19 -2.42 1.82
C GLY A 61 -3.57 -1.75 1.86
N SER A 62 -4.31 -1.88 0.76
CA SER A 62 -5.70 -1.40 0.63
C SER A 62 -6.68 -2.49 1.02
N ILE A 63 -7.61 -2.19 1.92
CA ILE A 63 -8.70 -3.10 2.29
C ILE A 63 -9.66 -3.28 1.11
N ALA A 64 -10.00 -2.20 0.40
CA ALA A 64 -10.86 -2.28 -0.78
C ALA A 64 -10.26 -3.25 -1.81
N PHE A 65 -8.96 -3.11 -2.09
CA PHE A 65 -8.25 -4.00 -2.99
C PHE A 65 -8.28 -5.45 -2.49
N GLY A 66 -7.98 -5.67 -1.21
CA GLY A 66 -8.02 -6.99 -0.59
C GLY A 66 -9.40 -7.64 -0.68
N ARG A 67 -10.48 -6.85 -0.60
CA ARG A 67 -11.86 -7.31 -0.75
C ARG A 67 -12.30 -7.49 -2.22
N GLY A 68 -11.41 -7.28 -3.17
CA GLY A 68 -11.67 -7.47 -4.59
C GLY A 68 -12.38 -6.29 -5.28
N GLU A 69 -12.39 -5.11 -4.68
CA GLU A 69 -12.89 -3.90 -5.34
C GLU A 69 -12.09 -3.61 -6.61
N ASP A 70 -12.77 -3.17 -7.65
CA ASP A 70 -12.14 -2.79 -8.91
C ASP A 70 -11.59 -1.37 -8.82
N LEU A 71 -10.28 -1.24 -8.57
CA LEU A 71 -9.62 0.04 -8.35
C LEU A 71 -8.95 0.54 -9.64
N THR A 72 -9.20 1.80 -9.99
CA THR A 72 -8.61 2.45 -11.17
C THR A 72 -7.09 2.48 -11.10
N SER A 73 -6.54 2.65 -9.90
CA SER A 73 -5.11 2.58 -9.59
C SER A 73 -4.50 1.24 -10.01
N LYS A 74 -5.23 0.12 -9.87
CA LYS A 74 -4.77 -1.20 -10.30
C LYS A 74 -4.62 -1.27 -11.82
N SER A 75 -5.61 -0.78 -12.56
CA SER A 75 -5.56 -0.79 -14.03
C SER A 75 -4.49 0.17 -14.56
N LEU A 76 -4.39 1.38 -13.99
CA LEU A 76 -3.34 2.34 -14.30
C LEU A 76 -1.94 1.78 -14.05
N SER A 77 -1.73 1.07 -12.93
CA SER A 77 -0.44 0.43 -12.64
C SER A 77 -0.06 -0.59 -13.70
N LYS A 78 -1.00 -1.45 -14.11
CA LYS A 78 -0.77 -2.44 -15.18
C LYS A 78 -0.48 -1.77 -16.52
N SER A 79 -1.20 -0.70 -16.85
CA SER A 79 -0.92 0.08 -18.07
C SER A 79 0.46 0.74 -18.02
N LEU A 80 0.89 1.22 -16.85
CA LEU A 80 2.19 1.84 -16.66
C LEU A 80 3.34 0.86 -16.91
N GLU A 81 3.21 -0.39 -16.47
CA GLU A 81 4.22 -1.44 -16.70
C GLU A 81 4.57 -1.61 -18.17
N SER A 82 3.60 -1.41 -19.07
CA SER A 82 3.81 -1.49 -20.53
C SER A 82 4.66 -0.37 -21.13
N LEU A 83 4.90 0.73 -20.39
CA LEU A 83 5.73 1.84 -20.86
C LEU A 83 7.23 1.56 -20.70
N PHE A 84 7.59 0.62 -19.83
CA PHE A 84 8.97 0.29 -19.51
C PHE A 84 9.46 -0.93 -20.29
N SER A 85 10.79 -1.09 -20.34
CA SER A 85 11.44 -2.17 -21.10
C SER A 85 11.16 -3.57 -20.54
N THR A 86 10.80 -3.65 -19.26
CA THR A 86 10.46 -4.89 -18.55
C THR A 86 9.14 -4.73 -17.80
N ALA A 87 8.41 -5.82 -17.57
CA ALA A 87 7.14 -5.77 -16.83
C ALA A 87 7.32 -5.35 -15.35
N THR A 88 8.46 -5.70 -14.74
CA THR A 88 8.83 -5.29 -13.38
C THR A 88 10.20 -4.63 -13.36
N PRO A 89 10.45 -3.68 -12.44
CA PRO A 89 11.77 -3.10 -12.25
C PRO A 89 12.84 -4.16 -11.94
N PRO A 90 14.04 -4.05 -12.53
CA PRO A 90 15.16 -4.96 -12.26
C PRO A 90 15.76 -4.72 -10.87
N VAL A 91 15.24 -5.41 -9.87
CA VAL A 91 15.76 -5.40 -8.50
C VAL A 91 17.00 -6.30 -8.38
N ARG A 92 18.10 -5.76 -7.86
CA ARG A 92 19.36 -6.48 -7.59
C ARG A 92 19.41 -7.06 -6.18
N GLU A 93 18.90 -6.32 -5.21
CA GLU A 93 18.86 -6.71 -3.80
C GLU A 93 17.55 -6.26 -3.18
N GLY A 94 17.04 -6.99 -2.18
CA GLY A 94 15.81 -6.66 -1.47
C GLY A 94 14.52 -7.21 -2.12
N PRO A 95 13.35 -6.83 -1.59
CA PRO A 95 12.06 -7.31 -2.09
C PRO A 95 11.73 -6.75 -3.49
N PRO A 96 10.87 -7.45 -4.26
CA PRO A 96 10.36 -6.96 -5.54
C PRO A 96 9.69 -5.59 -5.43
N LEU A 97 9.73 -4.83 -6.52
CA LEU A 97 9.05 -3.54 -6.65
C LEU A 97 8.13 -3.52 -7.87
N THR A 98 7.23 -2.55 -7.91
CA THR A 98 6.44 -2.21 -9.10
C THR A 98 6.98 -0.94 -9.74
N TRP A 99 6.74 -0.78 -11.05
CA TRP A 99 7.06 0.48 -11.74
C TRP A 99 6.32 1.67 -11.15
N THR A 100 5.06 1.49 -10.74
CA THR A 100 4.28 2.52 -10.08
C THR A 100 4.92 3.00 -8.79
N LYS A 101 5.38 2.10 -7.91
CA LYS A 101 6.10 2.50 -6.68
C LYS A 101 7.37 3.29 -7.00
N LEU A 102 8.13 2.83 -7.99
CA LEU A 102 9.36 3.51 -8.44
C LEU A 102 9.06 4.91 -8.97
N VAL A 103 8.05 5.07 -9.82
CA VAL A 103 7.64 6.35 -10.41
C VAL A 103 7.11 7.33 -9.36
N LEU A 104 6.36 6.85 -8.37
CA LEU A 104 5.85 7.69 -7.28
C LEU A 104 6.99 8.23 -6.40
N VAL A 105 7.96 7.39 -6.05
CA VAL A 105 9.15 7.78 -5.28
C VAL A 105 10.05 8.73 -6.09
N ALA A 106 10.25 8.46 -7.37
CA ALA A 106 11.07 9.29 -8.24
C ALA A 106 10.52 10.72 -8.38
N GLY A 107 9.21 10.90 -8.24
CA GLY A 107 8.56 12.20 -8.29
C GLY A 107 8.54 12.83 -9.70
N PRO A 108 8.18 14.12 -9.80
CA PRO A 108 8.02 14.80 -11.10
C PRO A 108 9.33 15.20 -11.78
N GLN A 109 10.42 15.33 -11.01
CA GLN A 109 11.73 15.78 -11.48
C GLN A 109 12.81 14.85 -10.93
N PHE A 110 12.87 13.64 -11.49
CA PHE A 110 13.85 12.66 -11.09
C PHE A 110 15.21 12.97 -11.74
N GLU A 111 16.22 13.29 -10.93
CA GLU A 111 17.61 13.53 -11.40
C GLU A 111 18.58 12.43 -10.98
N GLY A 112 18.08 11.34 -10.39
CA GLY A 112 18.92 10.27 -9.84
C GLY A 112 19.70 9.49 -10.89
N LEU A 113 20.63 8.67 -10.38
CA LEU A 113 21.47 7.78 -11.18
C LEU A 113 20.69 6.52 -11.60
N ALA A 114 21.28 5.73 -12.49
CA ALA A 114 20.72 4.43 -12.92
C ALA A 114 20.55 3.44 -11.76
N HIS A 115 21.37 3.58 -10.72
CA HIS A 115 21.30 2.78 -9.50
C HIS A 115 20.48 3.51 -8.45
N LEU A 116 19.37 2.89 -8.05
CA LEU A 116 18.38 3.47 -7.14
C LEU A 116 18.19 2.60 -5.92
N LYS A 117 18.19 3.23 -4.74
CA LYS A 117 17.80 2.57 -3.49
C LYS A 117 16.42 3.04 -3.08
N ILE A 118 15.46 2.12 -2.98
CA ILE A 118 14.09 2.38 -2.56
C ILE A 118 13.76 1.48 -1.38
N GLY A 119 13.75 2.07 -0.18
CA GLY A 119 13.67 1.31 1.07
C GLY A 119 14.81 0.30 1.17
N ASN A 120 14.44 -0.99 1.28
CA ASN A 120 15.39 -2.10 1.37
C ASN A 120 15.76 -2.70 0.02
N SER A 121 15.25 -2.14 -1.09
CA SER A 121 15.50 -2.65 -2.43
C SER A 121 16.51 -1.79 -3.20
N SER A 122 17.39 -2.42 -3.95
CA SER A 122 18.32 -1.80 -4.89
C SER A 122 17.92 -2.14 -6.32
N VAL A 123 17.78 -1.14 -7.19
CA VAL A 123 17.32 -1.27 -8.57
C VAL A 123 18.38 -0.72 -9.52
N GLU A 124 18.61 -1.40 -10.64
CA GLU A 124 19.52 -0.94 -11.70
C GLU A 124 18.75 -0.76 -13.01
N LEU A 125 18.44 0.49 -13.35
CA LEU A 125 17.66 0.83 -14.54
C LEU A 125 18.49 0.76 -15.83
N SER A 126 17.85 0.33 -16.92
CA SER A 126 18.40 0.53 -18.26
C SER A 126 18.42 2.03 -18.60
N GLU A 127 19.28 2.44 -19.53
CA GLU A 127 19.33 3.85 -19.96
C GLU A 127 17.97 4.34 -20.50
N ASN A 128 17.26 3.50 -21.26
CA ASN A 128 15.95 3.84 -21.80
C ASN A 128 14.92 4.08 -20.69
N ASP A 129 14.86 3.20 -19.70
CA ASP A 129 13.91 3.31 -18.58
C ASP A 129 14.26 4.50 -17.68
N LEU A 130 15.56 4.76 -17.48
CA LEU A 130 16.06 5.92 -16.75
C LEU A 130 15.65 7.23 -17.44
N GLN A 131 15.82 7.33 -18.76
CA GLN A 131 15.41 8.50 -19.53
C GLN A 131 13.89 8.70 -19.51
N LEU A 132 13.12 7.61 -19.59
CA LEU A 132 11.66 7.67 -19.44
C LEU A 132 11.26 8.19 -18.06
N LEU A 133 11.91 7.72 -16.99
CA LEU A 133 11.65 8.17 -15.62
C LEU A 133 11.98 9.67 -15.46
N ARG A 134 13.17 10.09 -15.93
CA ARG A 134 13.61 11.50 -15.94
C ARG A 134 12.68 12.43 -16.71
N SER A 135 11.99 11.91 -17.74
CA SER A 135 11.03 12.71 -18.51
C SER A 135 9.82 13.19 -17.71
N GLY A 136 9.55 12.59 -16.53
CA GLY A 136 8.38 12.89 -15.70
C GLY A 136 7.03 12.47 -16.31
N ARG A 137 7.01 11.94 -17.54
CA ARG A 137 5.78 11.47 -18.21
C ARG A 137 5.08 10.36 -17.44
N PRO A 138 5.79 9.33 -16.91
CA PRO A 138 5.17 8.32 -16.06
C PRO A 138 4.44 8.91 -14.85
N ARG A 139 5.05 9.90 -14.18
CA ARG A 139 4.47 10.55 -13.00
C ARG A 139 3.20 11.35 -13.34
N ARG A 140 3.17 11.97 -14.51
CA ARG A 140 1.99 12.68 -15.03
C ARG A 140 0.85 11.74 -15.39
N PHE A 141 1.16 10.57 -15.94
CA PHE A 141 0.18 9.52 -16.21
C PHE A 141 -0.53 9.04 -14.94
N LEU A 142 0.21 8.95 -13.84
CA LEU A 142 -0.34 8.61 -12.54
C LEU A 142 -1.03 9.77 -11.80
N PHE A 143 -0.99 11.02 -12.29
CA PHE A 143 -1.51 12.15 -11.50
C PHE A 143 -3.00 12.42 -11.79
N PRO A 144 -3.88 12.49 -10.75
CA PRO A 144 -3.61 12.29 -9.32
C PRO A 144 -3.48 10.81 -8.94
N TRP A 145 -2.61 10.52 -7.96
CA TRP A 145 -2.46 9.18 -7.39
C TRP A 145 -2.67 9.23 -5.87
N PRO A 146 -3.45 8.30 -5.30
CA PRO A 146 -4.38 7.38 -5.98
C PRO A 146 -5.57 8.13 -6.64
N ASP A 147 -6.35 7.41 -7.46
CA ASP A 147 -7.59 7.97 -8.02
C ASP A 147 -8.59 8.32 -6.91
N LYS A 148 -9.37 9.39 -7.11
CA LYS A 148 -10.30 9.90 -6.10
C LYS A 148 -11.40 8.90 -5.76
N ASP A 149 -11.90 8.14 -6.73
CA ASP A 149 -12.94 7.16 -6.50
C ASP A 149 -12.39 5.91 -5.80
N ASP A 150 -11.12 5.58 -6.02
CA ASP A 150 -10.43 4.53 -5.25
C ASP A 150 -10.32 4.91 -3.77
N CYS A 151 -10.00 6.17 -3.45
CA CYS A 151 -10.04 6.66 -2.07
C CYS A 151 -11.42 6.51 -1.43
N LYS A 152 -12.50 6.74 -2.20
CA LYS A 152 -13.87 6.58 -1.68
C LYS A 152 -14.18 5.11 -1.41
N LYS A 153 -13.81 4.21 -2.31
CA LYS A 153 -13.98 2.76 -2.14
C LYS A 153 -13.20 2.26 -0.93
N GLU A 154 -12.00 2.77 -0.71
CA GLU A 154 -11.18 2.46 0.46
C GLU A 154 -11.86 2.91 1.76
N LEU A 155 -12.34 4.15 1.82
CA LEU A 155 -13.08 4.66 2.98
C LEU A 155 -14.33 3.83 3.27
N GLN A 156 -15.12 3.51 2.25
CA GLN A 156 -16.30 2.66 2.39
C GLN A 156 -15.96 1.24 2.89
N SER A 157 -14.88 0.66 2.38
CA SER A 157 -14.42 -0.66 2.81
C SER A 157 -13.96 -0.64 4.27
N ASN A 158 -13.26 0.41 4.70
CA ASN A 158 -12.83 0.60 6.08
C ASN A 158 -14.02 0.76 7.03
N ASP A 159 -15.02 1.59 6.66
CA ASP A 159 -16.25 1.76 7.44
C ASP A 159 -17.01 0.42 7.59
N THR A 160 -17.04 -0.37 6.51
CA THR A 160 -17.67 -1.69 6.52
C THR A 160 -16.95 -2.66 7.45
N VAL A 161 -15.62 -2.78 7.35
CA VAL A 161 -14.81 -3.62 8.27
C VAL A 161 -15.02 -3.20 9.72
N LEU A 162 -15.04 -1.89 9.99
CA LEU A 162 -15.22 -1.38 11.34
C LEU A 162 -16.59 -1.78 11.91
N GLN A 163 -17.65 -1.69 11.10
CA GLN A 163 -18.97 -2.13 11.52
C GLN A 163 -19.01 -3.65 11.77
N GLU A 164 -18.39 -4.45 10.89
CA GLU A 164 -18.29 -5.91 11.08
C GLU A 164 -17.56 -6.26 12.39
N LEU A 165 -16.48 -5.53 12.74
CA LEU A 165 -15.78 -5.68 14.01
C LEU A 165 -16.64 -5.33 15.23
N VAL A 166 -17.45 -4.27 15.13
CA VAL A 166 -18.37 -3.86 16.20
C VAL A 166 -19.44 -4.93 16.41
N ASP A 167 -20.06 -5.40 15.34
CA ASP A 167 -21.06 -6.47 15.37
C ASP A 167 -20.45 -7.75 15.94
N ALA A 168 -19.21 -8.04 15.56
CA ALA A 168 -18.49 -9.19 16.02
C ALA A 168 -18.24 -9.18 17.53
N ARG A 169 -17.74 -8.04 18.03
CA ARG A 169 -17.52 -7.81 19.45
C ARG A 169 -18.82 -7.94 20.24
N LYS A 170 -19.93 -7.44 19.70
CA LYS A 170 -21.25 -7.55 20.34
C LYS A 170 -21.70 -9.00 20.44
N ALA A 171 -21.61 -9.78 19.36
CA ALA A 171 -21.98 -11.18 19.38
C ALA A 171 -21.15 -12.01 20.38
N ILE A 172 -19.85 -11.73 20.50
CA ILE A 172 -18.99 -12.37 21.50
C ILE A 172 -19.38 -11.94 22.92
N GLY A 173 -19.64 -10.65 23.14
CA GLY A 173 -20.04 -10.11 24.44
C GLY A 173 -21.42 -10.58 24.92
N GLU A 174 -22.36 -10.77 24.01
CA GLU A 174 -23.70 -11.30 24.29
C GLU A 174 -23.72 -12.84 24.43
N GLY A 175 -22.69 -13.52 23.89
CA GLY A 175 -22.51 -14.98 23.96
C GLY A 175 -22.04 -15.55 25.31
N VAL A 176 -21.84 -14.73 26.34
CA VAL A 176 -21.47 -15.18 27.71
C VAL A 176 -22.71 -15.45 28.61
N CYS A 177 -23.90 -15.52 28.04
CA CYS A 177 -25.06 -16.14 28.70
C CYS A 177 -25.37 -17.52 28.09
N LEU A 178 -24.42 -18.45 28.15
CA LEU A 178 -24.79 -19.87 28.18
C LEU A 178 -25.46 -20.11 29.54
N LYS A 179 -26.78 -20.28 29.50
CA LYS A 179 -27.57 -20.77 30.64
C LYS A 179 -26.98 -22.09 31.13
N ASP A 180 -26.91 -22.19 32.45
CA ASP A 180 -26.51 -23.36 33.25
C ASP A 180 -27.12 -24.70 32.78
#